data_AF-A0A4Q4DQE7-F1
#
_entry.id   AF-A0A4Q4DQE7-F1
#
_cell.length_a   1.000
_cell.length_b   1.000
_cell.length_c   1.000
_cell.angle_alpha   90.00
_cell.angle_beta   90.00
_cell.angle_gamma   90.00
#
_symmetry.space_group_name_H-M   'P 1'
#
loop_
_entity.id
_entity.type
_entity.pdbx_description
1 polymer ?
#
loop_
_entity_poly.entity_id
_entity_poly.type
_entity_poly.pdbx_seq_one_letter_code
_entity_poly.pdbx_strand_id
1 'polypeptide(L)' 'MRMCERLLSLVEAAAHLELPVSLVKVLASDLVDSGHLSARSGVPQAVLPDSQLLQEVLDGLRRLR' A
#
# COMPACT_ATOMS: atom_id res chain seq x y z
N MET A 1 0.22 -24.42 -0.03
CA MET A 1 0.56 -23.10 -0.61
C MET A 1 0.16 -22.04 0.41
N ARG A 2 1.11 -21.40 1.10
CA ARG A 2 0.81 -20.32 2.05
C ARG A 2 1.29 -19.00 1.46
N MET A 3 0.47 -18.41 0.59
CA MET A 3 0.79 -17.13 -0.05
C MET A 3 0.50 -15.93 0.87
N CYS A 4 -0.14 -16.15 2.02
CA CYS A 4 -0.56 -15.10 2.95
C CYS A 4 0.43 -14.85 4.10
N GLU A 5 1.63 -15.45 4.08
CA GLU A 5 2.64 -15.21 5.14
C GLU A 5 3.30 -13.83 5.02
N ARG A 6 3.22 -13.20 3.84
CA ARG A 6 3.70 -11.85 3.57
C ARG A 6 2.74 -11.14 2.63
N LEU A 7 2.68 -9.80 2.71
CA LEU A 7 2.01 -8.98 1.69
C LEU A 7 2.68 -9.19 0.32
N LEU A 8 1.89 -9.55 -0.67
CA LEU A 8 2.30 -9.65 -2.07
C LEU A 8 1.77 -8.44 -2.84
N SER A 9 2.60 -7.88 -3.70
CA SER A 9 2.15 -6.99 -4.76
C SER A 9 1.32 -7.76 -5.80
N LEU A 10 0.50 -7.03 -6.56
CA LEU A 10 -0.33 -7.62 -7.61
C LEU A 10 0.52 -8.33 -8.70
N VAL A 11 1.72 -7.82 -8.97
CA VAL A 11 2.65 -8.41 -9.94
C VAL A 11 3.28 -9.69 -9.40
N GLU A 12 3.68 -9.73 -8.12
CA GLU A 12 4.14 -10.98 -7.49
C GLU A 12 3.02 -12.03 -7.50
N ALA A 13 1.78 -11.65 -7.17
CA ALA A 13 0.64 -12.56 -7.23
C ALA A 13 0.41 -13.11 -8.64
N ALA A 14 0.51 -12.26 -9.67
CA ALA A 14 0.41 -12.66 -11.07
C ALA A 14 1.50 -13.64 -11.49
N ALA A 15 2.75 -13.40 -11.08
CA ALA A 15 3.85 -14.31 -11.34
C ALA A 15 3.65 -15.68 -10.68
N HIS A 16 3.15 -15.70 -9.44
CA HIS A 16 2.86 -16.96 -8.72
C HIS A 16 1.68 -17.74 -9.28
N LEU A 17 0.69 -17.05 -9.85
CA LEU A 17 -0.48 -17.67 -10.46
C LEU A 17 -0.26 -18.01 -11.94
N GLU A 18 0.86 -17.58 -12.53
CA GLU A 18 1.16 -17.70 -13.97
C GLU A 18 0.09 -17.06 -14.87
N LEU A 19 -0.46 -15.92 -14.42
CA LEU A 19 -1.52 -15.18 -15.12
C LEU A 19 -1.05 -13.76 -15.46
N PRO A 20 -1.61 -13.12 -16.51
CA PRO A 20 -1.37 -11.70 -16.75
C PRO A 20 -1.81 -10.84 -15.57
N VAL A 21 -1.06 -9.77 -15.28
CA VAL A 21 -1.37 -8.83 -14.18
C VAL A 21 -2.78 -8.24 -14.32
N SER A 22 -3.24 -7.99 -15.55
CA SER A 22 -4.60 -7.51 -15.83
C SER A 22 -5.68 -8.48 -15.36
N LEU A 23 -5.48 -9.79 -15.54
CA LEU A 23 -6.43 -10.81 -15.14
C LEU A 23 -6.47 -10.92 -13.61
N VAL A 24 -5.31 -10.90 -12.96
CA VAL A 24 -5.24 -10.92 -11.49
C VAL A 24 -5.87 -9.66 -10.88
N LYS A 25 -5.77 -8.51 -11.56
CA LYS A 25 -6.50 -7.30 -11.15
C LYS A 25 -8.02 -7.49 -11.17
N VAL A 26 -8.56 -8.11 -12.22
CA VAL A 26 -10.00 -8.40 -12.33
C VAL A 26 -10.43 -9.35 -11.22
N LEU A 27 -9.74 -10.49 -11.06
CA LEU A 27 -10.02 -11.45 -9.99
C LEU A 27 -9.96 -10.82 -8.60
N ALA A 28 -8.94 -10.00 -8.33
CA ALA A 28 -8.82 -9.29 -7.06
C ALA A 28 -9.97 -8.31 -6.83
N SER A 29 -10.46 -7.64 -7.88
CA SER A 29 -11.62 -6.75 -7.80
C SER A 29 -12.89 -7.54 -7.49
N ASP A 30 -13.13 -8.65 -8.19
CA ASP A 30 -14.28 -9.52 -7.95
C ASP A 30 -14.28 -10.10 -6.53
N LEU A 31 -13.10 -10.45 -6.02
CA LEU A 31 -12.95 -10.92 -4.64
C LEU A 31 -13.20 -9.82 -3.60
N VAL A 32 -12.89 -8.56 -3.92
CA VAL A 32 -13.26 -7.41 -3.08
C VAL A 32 -14.78 -7.21 -3.11
N ASP A 33 -15.38 -7.21 -4.29
CA ASP A 33 -16.82 -6.98 -4.47
C ASP A 33 -17.67 -8.08 -3.82
N SER A 34 -17.18 -9.32 -3.84
CA SER A 34 -17.81 -10.47 -3.16
C SER A 34 -17.47 -10.58 -1.67
N GLY A 35 -16.66 -9.67 -1.11
CA GLY A 35 -16.33 -9.61 0.32
C GLY A 35 -15.27 -10.60 0.80
N HIS A 36 -14.58 -11.29 -0.11
CA HIS A 36 -13.49 -12.22 0.20
C HIS A 36 -12.15 -11.50 0.43
N LEU A 37 -11.99 -10.29 -0.11
CA LEU A 37 -10.85 -9.41 0.13
C LEU A 37 -11.30 -8.05 0.65
N SER A 38 -10.50 -7.47 1.55
CA SER A 38 -10.70 -6.09 1.99
C SER A 38 -9.74 -5.16 1.24
N ALA A 39 -10.29 -4.27 0.43
CA ALA A 39 -9.51 -3.19 -0.15
C ALA A 39 -9.24 -2.13 0.93
N ARG A 40 -7.96 -1.91 1.25
CA ARG A 40 -7.57 -0.74 2.03
C ARG A 40 -7.68 0.48 1.14
N SER A 41 -8.45 1.47 1.56
CA SER A 41 -8.45 2.79 0.92
C SER A 41 -7.00 3.28 0.84
N GLY A 42 -6.62 3.86 -0.30
CA GLY A 42 -5.26 4.37 -0.51
C GLY A 42 -4.86 5.33 0.61
N VAL A 43 -3.55 5.48 0.83
CA VAL A 43 -3.05 6.53 1.72
C VAL A 43 -3.69 7.85 1.26
N PRO A 44 -4.41 8.57 2.13
CA PRO A 44 -4.96 9.87 1.79
C PRO A 44 -3.84 10.71 1.18
N GLN A 45 -4.16 11.53 0.18
CA GLN A 45 -3.16 12.48 -0.33
C GLN A 45 -2.56 13.21 0.88
N ALA A 46 -1.24 13.09 1.03
CA ALA A 46 -0.56 13.71 2.14
C ALA A 46 -0.78 15.21 2.01
N VAL A 47 -1.48 15.78 2.99
CA VAL A 47 -1.49 17.23 3.16
C VAL A 47 -0.06 17.59 3.53
N LEU A 48 0.60 18.35 2.66
CA LEU A 48 1.97 18.78 2.92
C LEU A 48 1.95 19.61 4.22
N PRO A 49 2.72 19.23 5.26
CA PRO A 49 2.77 20.03 6.47
C PRO A 49 3.33 21.41 6.15
N ASP A 50 2.92 22.42 6.91
CA ASP A 50 3.49 23.76 6.80
C ASP A 50 5.02 23.70 6.93
N SER A 51 5.72 24.40 6.04
CA SER A 51 7.18 24.44 6.04
C SER A 51 7.74 25.01 7.34
N GLN A 52 6.99 25.91 8.00
CA GLN A 52 7.37 26.43 9.32
C GLN A 52 7.40 25.32 10.37
N LEU A 53 6.36 24.47 10.42
CA LEU A 53 6.32 23.32 11.33
C LEU A 53 7.47 22.33 11.04
N LEU A 54 7.74 22.05 9.75
CA LEU A 54 8.85 21.19 9.37
C LEU A 54 10.21 21.75 9.82
N GLN A 55 10.38 23.07 9.75
CA GLN A 55 11.58 23.75 10.23
C GLN A 55 11.72 23.65 11.75
N GLU A 56 10.63 23.85 12.50
CA GLU A 56 10.63 23.71 13.96
C GLU A 56 10.97 22.28 14.41
N VAL A 57 10.43 21.27 13.73
CA VAL A 57 10.75 19.86 14.00
C VAL A 57 12.22 19.57 13.71
N LEU A 58 12.75 20.06 12.58
CA LEU A 58 14.16 19.88 12.23
C LEU A 58 15.09 20.48 13.27
N ASP A 59 14.77 21.70 13.73
CA ASP A 59 15.55 22.38 14.76
C ASP A 59 15.43 21.67 16.11
N GLY A 60 14.25 21.12 16.44
CA GLY A 60 14.04 20.23 17.59
C GLY A 60 14.92 18.98 17.54
N LEU A 61 14.88 18.22 16.44
CA LEU A 61 15.66 16.99 16.26
C LEU A 61 17.17 17.24 16.33
N ARG A 62 17.66 18.37 15.80
CA ARG A 62 19.08 18.76 15.86
C ARG A 62 19.57 19.08 17.27
N ARG A 63 18.69 19.57 18.15
CA ARG A 63 19.01 19.90 19.55
C ARG A 63 19.04 18.69 20.48
N LEU A 64 18.48 17.56 20.04
CA LEU A 64 18.47 16.30 20.78
C LEU A 64 19.68 15.40 20.45
N ARG A 65 20.57 15.85 19.56
CA ARG A 65 21.81 15.18 19.20
C ARG A 65 23.00 15.75 19.96
#